data_AF-A0A9X2HJW8-F1
#
_entry.id   AF-A0A9X2HJW8-F1
#
_cell.length_a   1.000
_cell.length_b   1.000
_cell.length_c   1.000
_cell.angle_alpha   90.00
_cell.angle_beta   90.00
_cell.angle_gamma   90.00
#
_symmetry.space_group_name_H-M   'P 1'
#
loop_
_entity.id
_entity.type
_entity.pdbx_description
1 polymer ?
#
loop_
_entity_poly.entity_id
_entity_poly.type
_entity_poly.pdbx_seq_one_letter_code
_entity_poly.pdbx_strand_id
1 'polypeptide(L)'
;MAGALGSQYLGGLYPCEMCMWQRWPHYAAIVVALLSFVAKPARVPLIWLAALLIAVSGAIGAFHAGVEYGWWEGLTRCATTFGASGGSTLDSIMNAPLIRCDVAPWHFLGISLAGWNAIVSLGGALLIAVLMRKAPSNRDWRP
;
A
#
# COMPACT_ATOMS: atom_id res chain seq x y z
N MET A 1 -6.12 4.02 -1.42
CA MET A 1 -5.32 5.25 -1.18
C MET A 1 -6.03 6.28 -0.33
N ALA A 2 -7.31 6.59 -0.56
CA ALA A 2 -8.05 7.57 0.25
C ALA A 2 -7.97 7.30 1.75
N GLY A 3 -8.18 6.05 2.20
CA GLY A 3 -8.04 5.68 3.61
C GLY A 3 -6.65 5.95 4.20
N ALA A 4 -5.58 5.69 3.45
CA ALA A 4 -4.21 5.91 3.90
C ALA A 4 -3.83 7.40 4.00
N LEU A 5 -4.32 8.23 3.07
CA LEU A 5 -4.11 9.68 3.12
C LEU A 5 -4.99 10.33 4.19
N GLY A 6 -6.23 9.86 4.34
CA GLY A 6 -7.13 10.30 5.40
C GLY A 6 -6.56 9.98 6.79
N SER A 7 -6.07 8.76 7.01
CA SER A 7 -5.44 8.39 8.29
C SER A 7 -4.20 9.23 8.60
N GLN A 8 -3.43 9.61 7.59
CA GLN A 8 -2.25 10.47 7.75
C GLN A 8 -2.62 11.91 8.06
N TYR A 9 -3.45 12.55 7.23
CA TYR A 9 -3.71 13.99 7.34
C TYR A 9 -4.84 14.35 8.30
N LEU A 10 -5.81 13.45 8.52
CA LEU A 10 -6.92 13.66 9.46
C LEU A 10 -6.68 12.93 10.78
N GLY A 11 -6.06 11.75 10.74
CA GLY A 11 -5.80 10.92 11.92
C GLY A 11 -4.42 11.13 12.55
N GLY A 12 -3.51 11.89 11.92
CA GLY A 12 -2.14 12.07 12.40
C GLY A 12 -1.28 10.80 12.35
N LEU A 13 -1.76 9.73 11.70
CA LEU A 13 -1.08 8.44 11.60
C LEU A 13 -0.08 8.47 10.44
N TYR A 14 1.11 9.00 10.72
CA TYR A 14 2.18 9.08 9.74
C TYR A 14 2.66 7.68 9.32
N PRO A 15 2.96 7.48 8.03
CA PRO A 15 3.39 6.17 7.54
C PRO A 15 4.81 5.85 8.01
N CYS A 16 5.01 4.62 8.48
CA CYS A 16 6.33 4.03 8.62
C CYS A 16 6.91 3.64 7.24
N GLU A 17 8.14 3.15 7.22
CA GLU A 17 8.80 2.68 5.99
C GLU A 17 7.99 1.56 5.28
N MET A 18 7.54 0.56 6.03
CA MET A 18 6.76 -0.54 5.46
C MET A 18 5.38 -0.09 4.96
N CYS A 19 4.77 0.93 5.57
CA CYS A 19 3.58 1.60 5.04
C CYS A 19 3.87 2.27 3.68
N MET A 20 5.05 2.86 3.51
CA MET A 20 5.45 3.44 2.22
C MET A 20 5.67 2.36 1.16
N TRP A 21 6.21 1.19 1.52
CA TRP A 21 6.34 0.05 0.60
C TRP A 21 4.99 -0.43 0.07
N GLN A 22 3.92 -0.32 0.85
CA GLN A 22 2.55 -0.65 0.40
C GLN A 22 1.99 0.43 -0.53
N ARG A 23 2.36 1.70 -0.32
CA ARG A 23 1.86 2.83 -1.11
C ARG A 23 2.45 2.87 -2.51
N TRP A 24 3.74 2.55 -2.68
CA TRP A 24 4.40 2.59 -3.99
C TRP A 24 3.71 1.72 -5.06
N PRO A 25 3.40 0.43 -4.81
CA PRO A 25 2.66 -0.39 -5.76
C PRO A 25 1.25 0.15 -6.00
N HIS A 26 0.58 0.71 -5.00
CA HIS A 26 -0.73 1.32 -5.21
C HIS A 26 -0.71 2.58 -6.07
N TYR A 27 0.28 3.46 -5.90
CA TYR A 27 0.44 4.62 -6.77
C TYR A 27 0.70 4.18 -8.21
N ALA A 28 1.57 3.18 -8.40
CA ALA A 28 1.78 2.57 -9.71
C ALA A 28 0.49 1.95 -10.26
N ALA A 29 -0.28 1.24 -9.45
CA ALA A 29 -1.55 0.63 -9.86
C ALA A 29 -2.57 1.68 -10.32
N ILE A 30 -2.66 2.83 -9.64
CA ILE A 30 -3.54 3.94 -10.03
C ILE A 30 -3.12 4.47 -11.41
N VAL A 31 -1.84 4.75 -11.62
CA VAL A 31 -1.34 5.24 -12.92
C VAL A 31 -1.63 4.24 -14.02
N VAL A 32 -1.31 2.96 -13.82
CA VAL A 32 -1.54 1.89 -14.80
C VAL A 32 -3.03 1.70 -15.09
N ALA A 33 -3.89 1.76 -14.07
CA ALA A 33 -5.33 1.67 -14.23
C ALA A 33 -5.88 2.86 -15.04
N LEU A 34 -5.41 4.07 -14.78
CA LEU A 34 -5.79 5.26 -15.55
C LEU A 34 -5.35 5.15 -17.01
N LEU A 35 -4.14 4.65 -17.26
CA LEU A 35 -3.64 4.42 -18.63
C LEU A 35 -4.50 3.44 -19.41
N SER A 36 -5.16 2.48 -18.74
CA SER A 36 -6.05 1.51 -19.41
C SER A 36 -7.26 2.16 -20.09
N PHE A 37 -7.68 3.36 -19.68
CA PHE A 37 -8.78 4.09 -20.31
C PHE A 37 -8.39 4.76 -21.63
N VAL A 38 -7.12 5.17 -21.77
CA VAL A 38 -6.62 5.87 -22.97
C VAL A 38 -5.96 4.90 -23.95
N ALA A 39 -5.21 3.92 -23.46
CA ALA A 39 -4.48 2.95 -24.27
C ALA A 39 -5.34 1.73 -24.61
N LYS A 40 -6.39 1.93 -25.42
CA LYS A 40 -7.34 0.87 -25.84
C LYS A 40 -6.68 -0.46 -26.28
N PRO A 41 -5.63 -0.50 -27.14
CA PRO A 41 -5.03 -1.77 -27.55
C PRO A 41 -4.31 -2.50 -26.41
N ALA A 42 -3.86 -1.78 -25.38
CA ALA A 42 -3.17 -2.34 -24.21
C ALA A 42 -4.08 -2.44 -22.98
N ARG A 43 -5.39 -2.22 -23.12
CA ARG A 43 -6.32 -2.12 -21.98
C ARG A 43 -6.31 -3.37 -21.09
N VAL A 44 -6.44 -4.55 -21.69
CA VAL A 44 -6.47 -5.83 -20.96
C VAL A 44 -5.17 -6.09 -20.20
N PRO A 45 -3.97 -6.04 -20.82
CA PRO A 45 -2.73 -6.23 -20.07
C PRO A 45 -2.49 -5.16 -19.01
N LEU A 46 -2.91 -3.90 -19.24
CA LEU A 46 -2.83 -2.85 -18.23
C LEU A 46 -3.74 -3.14 -17.01
N ILE A 47 -4.96 -3.66 -17.22
CA ILE A 47 -5.83 -4.05 -16.10
C ILE A 47 -5.21 -5.19 -15.29
N TRP A 48 -4.64 -6.20 -15.95
CA TRP A 48 -3.92 -7.28 -15.26
C TRP A 48 -2.70 -6.78 -14.51
N LEU A 49 -1.94 -5.86 -15.09
CA LEU A 49 -0.79 -5.24 -14.43
C LEU A 49 -1.23 -4.42 -13.20
N ALA A 50 -2.32 -3.65 -13.30
CA ALA A 50 -2.87 -2.92 -12.17
C ALA A 50 -3.32 -3.89 -11.05
N ALA A 51 -4.00 -4.99 -11.41
CA ALA A 51 -4.40 -6.02 -10.45
C ALA A 51 -3.19 -6.67 -9.76
N LEU A 52 -2.11 -6.94 -10.50
CA LEU A 52 -0.87 -7.49 -9.95
C LEU A 52 -0.22 -6.50 -8.98
N LEU A 53 -0.14 -5.22 -9.31
CA LEU A 53 0.42 -4.19 -8.43
C LEU A 53 -0.38 -4.04 -7.13
N ILE A 54 -1.72 -4.11 -7.21
CA ILE A 54 -2.59 -4.15 -6.03
C ILE A 54 -2.30 -5.41 -5.20
N ALA A 55 -2.18 -6.58 -5.83
CA ALA A 55 -1.86 -7.83 -5.15
C ALA A 55 -0.50 -7.77 -4.44
N VAL A 56 0.51 -7.17 -5.08
CA VAL A 56 1.84 -6.94 -4.48
C VAL A 56 1.73 -6.06 -3.24
N SER A 57 0.99 -4.94 -3.30
CA SER A 57 0.75 -4.16 -2.08
C SER A 57 0.04 -4.97 -1.01
N GLY A 58 -0.93 -5.81 -1.38
CA GLY A 58 -1.64 -6.66 -0.43
C GLY A 58 -0.73 -7.67 0.26
N ALA A 59 0.19 -8.28 -0.50
CA ALA A 59 1.20 -9.19 0.03
C ALA A 59 2.16 -8.49 1.00
N ILE A 60 2.62 -7.28 0.66
CA ILE A 60 3.44 -6.46 1.58
C ILE A 60 2.62 -6.09 2.83
N GLY A 61 1.32 -5.78 2.67
CA GLY A 61 0.41 -5.53 3.78
C GLY A 61 0.27 -6.72 4.72
N ALA A 62 0.12 -7.94 4.18
CA ALA A 62 0.06 -9.16 4.97
C ALA A 62 1.37 -9.41 5.71
N PHE A 63 2.51 -9.20 5.03
CA PHE A 63 3.82 -9.28 5.66
C PHE A 63 3.95 -8.29 6.83
N HIS A 64 3.58 -7.03 6.62
CA HIS A 64 3.65 -5.98 7.65
C HIS A 64 2.73 -6.27 8.84
N ALA A 65 1.48 -6.70 8.60
CA ALA A 65 0.56 -7.08 9.66
C ALA A 65 1.11 -8.24 10.50
N GLY A 66 1.77 -9.22 9.89
CA GLY A 66 2.40 -10.30 10.65
C GLY A 66 3.60 -9.84 11.49
N VAL A 67 4.32 -8.79 11.07
CA VAL A 67 5.34 -8.14 11.92
C VAL A 67 4.64 -7.48 13.12
N GLU A 68 3.57 -6.71 12.88
CA GLU A 68 2.81 -6.03 13.94
C GLU A 68 2.17 -7.01 14.93
N TYR A 69 1.79 -8.22 14.48
CA TYR A 69 1.24 -9.28 15.32
C TYR A 69 2.31 -10.19 15.95
N GLY A 70 3.59 -9.94 15.68
CA GLY A 70 4.70 -10.74 16.21
C GLY A 70 4.78 -12.16 15.65
N TRP A 71 4.20 -12.42 14.48
CA TRP A 71 4.33 -13.71 13.80
C TRP A 71 5.74 -13.94 13.26
N TRP A 72 6.43 -12.86 12.89
CA TRP A 72 7.82 -12.87 12.44
C TRP A 72 8.47 -11.51 12.69
N GLU A 73 9.80 -11.50 12.66
CA GLU A 73 10.60 -10.27 12.79
C GLU A 73 10.48 -9.39 11.55
N GLY A 74 10.47 -8.07 11.76
CA GLY A 74 10.48 -7.08 10.69
C GLY A 74 11.82 -7.01 9.97
N LEU A 75 11.78 -6.78 8.65
CA LEU A 75 12.98 -6.52 7.84
C LEU A 75 13.59 -5.14 8.12
N THR A 76 12.79 -4.23 8.68
CA THR A 76 13.20 -2.85 8.99
C THR A 76 13.05 -2.65 10.50
N ARG A 77 14.13 -2.25 11.19
CA ARG A 77 14.09 -2.02 12.65
C ARG A 77 13.94 -0.56 13.07
N CYS A 78 14.20 0.41 12.18
CA CYS A 78 14.05 1.84 12.47
C CYS A 78 14.01 2.65 11.18
N ALA A 79 13.01 3.53 11.02
CA ALA A 79 13.04 4.61 10.04
C ALA A 79 13.05 5.95 10.78
N THR A 80 14.20 6.62 10.82
CA THR A 80 14.33 8.00 11.34
C THR A 80 14.16 8.98 10.19
N THR A 81 13.19 9.89 10.31
CA THR A 81 13.10 11.05 9.40
C THR A 81 14.10 12.11 9.89
N PHE A 82 15.24 12.25 9.21
CA PHE A 82 16.15 13.35 9.48
C PHE A 82 15.59 14.63 8.85
N GLY A 83 14.85 15.40 9.64
CA GLY A 83 14.57 16.80 9.31
C GLY A 83 15.83 17.62 9.52
N ALA A 84 16.35 18.25 8.45
CA ALA A 84 17.47 19.18 8.52
C ALA A 84 17.10 20.39 9.39
N SER A 85 17.27 20.26 10.70
CA SER A 85 17.13 21.33 11.68
C SER A 85 18.53 21.72 12.10
N GLY A 86 18.89 22.99 11.91
CA GLY A 86 20.23 23.55 12.18
C GLY A 86 20.56 23.70 13.67
N GLY A 87 20.22 22.71 14.49
CA GLY A 87 20.61 22.57 15.90
C GLY A 87 21.63 21.45 16.10
N SER A 88 22.10 21.27 17.34
CA SER A 88 23.06 20.21 17.67
C SER A 88 22.54 18.86 17.16
N THR A 89 23.39 18.07 16.51
CA THR A 89 23.02 16.80 15.87
C THR A 89 22.35 15.82 16.84
N LEU A 90 22.60 15.95 18.14
CA LEU A 90 21.98 15.13 19.18
C LEU A 90 20.52 15.54 19.48
N ASP A 91 20.20 16.84 19.52
CA ASP A 91 18.83 17.32 19.75
C ASP A 91 17.90 16.98 18.58
N SER A 92 18.41 17.05 17.34
CA SER A 92 17.66 16.67 16.14
C SER A 92 17.41 15.15 16.07
N ILE A 93 18.30 14.34 16.64
CA ILE A 93 18.12 12.88 16.77
C ILE A 93 17.09 12.57 17.87
N MET A 94 17.16 13.25 19.01
CA MET A 94 16.26 12.99 20.15
C MET A 94 14.83 13.46 19.92
N ASN A 95 14.61 14.47 19.07
CA ASN A 95 13.27 15.01 18.76
C ASN A 95 12.64 14.45 17.47
N ALA A 96 13.32 13.56 16.75
CA ALA A 96 12.76 12.98 15.53
C ALA A 96 11.58 12.04 15.89
N PRO A 97 10.37 12.25 15.31
CA PRO A 97 9.24 11.36 15.54
C PRO A 97 9.57 9.97 15.00
N LEU A 98 9.80 9.02 15.91
CA LEU A 98 10.18 7.66 15.58
C LEU A 98 8.92 6.83 15.29
N ILE A 99 8.59 6.67 14.01
CA ILE A 99 7.45 5.86 13.58
C ILE A 99 7.92 4.43 13.36
N ARG A 100 7.40 3.51 14.18
CA ARG A 100 7.79 2.10 14.18
C ARG A 100 6.97 1.28 13.19
N CYS A 101 7.63 0.35 12.50
CA CYS A 101 6.99 -0.61 11.59
C CYS A 101 6.47 -1.86 12.31
N ASP A 102 6.93 -2.12 13.53
CA ASP A 102 6.59 -3.32 14.28
C ASP A 102 5.45 -3.10 15.29
N VAL A 103 4.97 -1.87 15.42
CA VAL A 103 3.86 -1.52 16.30
C VAL A 103 2.77 -0.86 15.47
N ALA A 104 1.62 -1.53 15.39
CA ALA A 104 0.46 -0.98 14.72
C ALA A 104 -0.04 0.28 15.47
N PRO A 105 -0.08 1.45 14.81
CA PRO A 105 -0.47 2.70 15.47
C PRO A 105 -1.99 2.78 15.71
N TRP A 106 -2.77 1.94 15.02
CA TRP A 106 -4.21 1.84 15.18
C TRP A 106 -4.73 0.45 14.78
N HIS A 107 -5.80 0.03 15.45
CA HIS A 107 -6.52 -1.20 15.17
C HIS A 107 -8.00 -0.90 14.96
N PHE A 108 -8.60 -1.58 13.99
CA PHE A 108 -10.03 -1.54 13.72
C PHE A 108 -10.56 -2.97 13.63
N LEU A 109 -11.57 -3.28 14.46
CA LEU A 109 -12.11 -4.65 14.60
C LEU A 109 -11.02 -5.70 14.91
N GLY A 110 -10.01 -5.30 15.70
CA GLY A 110 -8.88 -6.18 16.06
C GLY A 110 -7.83 -6.36 14.95
N ILE A 111 -7.96 -5.69 13.82
CA ILE A 111 -7.03 -5.78 12.68
C ILE A 111 -6.32 -4.44 12.51
N SER A 112 -5.00 -4.48 12.32
CA SER A 112 -4.19 -3.28 12.07
C SER A 112 -4.51 -2.63 10.71
N LEU A 113 -4.05 -1.39 10.51
CA LEU A 113 -4.15 -0.72 9.22
C LEU A 113 -3.46 -1.50 8.09
N ALA A 114 -2.31 -2.10 8.37
CA ALA A 114 -1.60 -2.94 7.41
C ALA A 114 -2.41 -4.20 7.07
N GLY A 115 -3.05 -4.81 8.07
CA GLY A 115 -3.94 -5.96 7.88
C GLY A 115 -5.15 -5.61 7.02
N TRP A 116 -5.79 -4.48 7.26
CA TRP A 116 -6.88 -3.99 6.41
C TRP A 116 -6.43 -3.72 4.97
N ASN A 117 -5.24 -3.14 4.79
CA ASN A 117 -4.68 -2.98 3.45
C ASN A 117 -4.47 -4.33 2.76
N ALA A 118 -4.00 -5.35 3.47
CA ALA A 118 -3.83 -6.70 2.94
C ALA A 118 -5.16 -7.29 2.45
N ILE A 119 -6.20 -7.24 3.30
CA ILE A 119 -7.53 -7.79 3.01
C ILE A 119 -8.14 -7.10 1.79
N VAL A 120 -8.20 -5.77 1.79
CA VAL A 120 -8.83 -5.00 0.71
C VAL A 120 -8.07 -5.16 -0.60
N SER A 121 -6.74 -5.14 -0.56
CA SER A 121 -5.92 -5.22 -1.77
C SER A 121 -5.98 -6.62 -2.39
N LEU A 122 -5.79 -7.68 -1.60
CA LEU A 122 -5.85 -9.06 -2.10
C LEU A 122 -7.28 -9.41 -2.56
N GLY A 123 -8.29 -9.02 -1.79
CA GLY A 123 -9.70 -9.21 -2.18
C GLY A 123 -10.04 -8.45 -3.46
N GLY A 124 -9.59 -7.20 -3.59
CA GLY A 124 -9.77 -6.38 -4.80
C GLY A 124 -9.06 -6.96 -6.02
N ALA A 125 -7.81 -7.38 -5.89
CA ALA A 125 -7.06 -8.01 -6.97
C ALA A 125 -7.72 -9.33 -7.43
N LEU A 126 -8.19 -10.15 -6.49
CA LEU A 126 -8.93 -11.37 -6.79
C LEU A 126 -10.24 -11.07 -7.52
N LEU A 127 -11.00 -10.07 -7.05
CA LEU A 127 -12.23 -9.65 -7.69
C LEU A 127 -11.98 -9.20 -9.14
N ILE A 128 -10.96 -8.37 -9.38
CA ILE A 128 -10.56 -7.96 -10.73
C ILE A 128 -10.22 -9.19 -11.58
N ALA A 129 -9.43 -10.13 -11.06
CA ALA A 129 -9.07 -11.34 -11.78
C ALA A 129 -10.30 -12.21 -12.16
N VAL A 130 -11.27 -12.34 -11.25
CA VAL A 130 -12.52 -13.06 -11.50
C VAL A 130 -13.36 -12.36 -12.58
N LEU A 131 -13.49 -11.04 -12.51
CA LEU A 131 -14.24 -10.26 -13.50
C LEU A 131 -13.58 -10.32 -14.88
N MET A 132 -12.25 -10.24 -14.94
CA MET A 132 -11.48 -10.35 -16.17
C MET A 132 -11.57 -11.74 -16.82
N ARG A 133 -11.74 -12.81 -16.03
CA ARG A 133 -11.98 -14.17 -16.55
C ARG A 133 -13.40 -14.39 -17.06
N LYS A 134 -14.37 -13.64 -16.52
CA LYS A 134 -15.78 -13.69 -16.96
C LYS A 134 -16.06 -12.79 -18.16
N ALA A 135 -15.20 -11.81 -18.43
CA ALA A 135 -15.34 -10.92 -19.58
C ALA A 135 -15.22 -11.73 -20.88
N PRO A 136 -16.18 -11.61 -21.83
CA PRO A 136 -16.08 -12.27 -23.12
C PRO A 136 -14.81 -11.82 -23.84
N SER A 137 -14.19 -12.75 -24.57
CA SER A 137 -12.88 -12.55 -25.21
C SER A 137 -12.86 -11.28 -26.07
N ASN A 138 -11.67 -10.70 -26.19
CA ASN A 138 -11.23 -9.42 -26.76
C ASN A 138 -11.82 -8.97 -28.14
N ARG A 139 -12.81 -9.65 -28.71
CA ARG A 139 -13.53 -9.28 -29.94
C ARG A 139 -14.59 -8.20 -29.73
N ASP A 140 -15.19 -8.10 -28.55
CA ASP A 140 -16.34 -7.19 -28.32
C ASP A 140 -15.93 -5.75 -27.94
N TRP A 141 -14.63 -5.48 -27.77
CA TRP A 141 -14.09 -4.18 -27.36
C TRP A 141 -13.55 -3.33 -28.52
N ARG A 142 -13.82 -3.71 -29.78
CA ARG A 142 -13.52 -2.87 -30.95
C ARG A 142 -14.72 -1.95 -31.23
N PRO A 143 -14.52 -0.64 -31.42
CA PRO A 143 -15.58 0.25 -31.86
C PRO A 143 -16.07 -0.11 -33.27
#